data_AF-A0A1F9H9E5-F1
#
_entry.id   AF-A0A1F9H9E5-F1
#
_cell.length_a   1.000
_cell.length_b   1.000
_cell.length_c   1.000
_cell.angle_alpha   90.00
_cell.angle_beta   90.00
_cell.angle_gamma   90.00
#
_symmetry.space_group_name_H-M   'P 1'
#
loop_
_entity.id
_entity.type
_entity.pdbx_description
1 polymer ?
#
loop_
_entity_poly.entity_id
_entity_poly.type
_entity_poly.pdbx_seq_one_letter_code
_entity_poly.pdbx_strand_id
1 'polypeptide(L)' 'MAKANYDLPEKELLKVKRLAHARSKKEAIVIALNNYIHRKKIEHLIAAEGKFPLKWTKSSLKKYRD' A
#
# COMPACT_ATOMS: atom_id res chain seq x y z
N MET A 1 -14.26 13.87 -3.46
CA MET A 1 -13.08 13.46 -4.26
C MET A 1 -12.23 14.69 -4.49
N ALA A 2 -10.96 14.67 -4.07
CA ALA A 2 -10.02 15.71 -4.47
C ALA A 2 -9.78 15.60 -5.99
N LYS A 3 -9.99 16.68 -6.73
CA LYS A 3 -9.62 16.78 -8.15
C LYS A 3 -8.27 17.47 -8.23
N ALA A 4 -7.36 16.89 -8.99
CA ALA A 4 -6.04 17.45 -9.22
C ALA A 4 -5.67 17.19 -10.68
N ASN A 5 -5.05 18.20 -11.30
CA ASN A 5 -4.53 18.11 -12.66
C ASN A 5 -3.03 17.85 -12.54
N TYR A 6 -2.61 16.65 -12.92
CA TYR A 6 -1.21 16.26 -12.95
C TYR A 6 -0.79 16.05 -14.39
N ASP A 7 0.38 16.57 -14.74
CA ASP A 7 1.03 16.18 -15.99
C ASP A 7 1.74 14.84 -15.75
N LEU A 8 1.19 13.78 -16.34
CA LEU A 8 1.68 12.42 -16.17
C LEU A 8 2.22 11.91 -17.50
N PRO A 9 3.39 11.25 -17.50
CA PRO A 9 3.93 10.63 -18.71
C PRO A 9 2.94 9.64 -19.35
N GLU A 10 2.47 9.98 -20.55
CA GLU A 10 1.41 9.25 -21.28
C GLU A 10 1.80 7.78 -21.52
N LYS A 11 3.08 7.53 -21.85
CA LYS A 11 3.59 6.18 -22.17
C LYS A 11 3.51 5.26 -20.96
N GLU A 12 3.91 5.74 -19.81
CA GLU A 12 3.91 5.05 -18.52
C GLU A 12 2.48 4.79 -18.07
N LEU A 13 1.61 5.79 -18.19
CA LEU A 13 0.19 5.66 -17.84
C LEU A 13 -0.52 4.61 -18.71
N LEU A 14 -0.22 4.56 -20.01
CA LEU A 14 -0.74 3.52 -20.90
C LEU A 14 -0.19 2.13 -20.55
N LYS A 15 1.10 2.03 -20.18
CA LYS A 15 1.71 0.78 -19.73
C LYS A 15 1.04 0.27 -18.45
N VAL A 16 0.85 1.14 -17.45
CA VAL A 16 0.15 0.80 -16.21
C VAL A 16 -1.28 0.37 -16.50
N LYS A 17 -2.02 1.09 -17.37
CA LYS A 17 -3.38 0.72 -17.76
C LYS A 17 -3.45 -0.69 -18.33
N ARG A 18 -2.51 -1.06 -19.22
CA ARG A 18 -2.44 -2.40 -19.83
C ARG A 18 -2.14 -3.47 -18.78
N LEU A 19 -1.12 -3.27 -17.95
CA LEU A 19 -0.72 -4.22 -16.90
C LEU A 19 -1.79 -4.43 -15.84
N ALA A 20 -2.52 -3.36 -15.49
CA ALA A 20 -3.58 -3.40 -14.50
C ALA A 20 -4.95 -3.83 -15.09
N HIS A 21 -5.03 -4.10 -16.40
CA HIS A 21 -6.30 -4.34 -17.11
C HIS A 21 -7.39 -3.27 -16.82
N ALA A 22 -6.97 -2.02 -16.62
CA ALA A 22 -7.86 -0.94 -16.24
C ALA A 22 -8.64 -0.39 -17.44
N ARG A 23 -9.91 -0.05 -17.23
CA ARG A 23 -10.80 0.51 -18.26
C ARG A 23 -10.46 1.97 -18.56
N SER A 24 -10.02 2.72 -17.55
CA SER A 24 -9.66 4.15 -17.67
C SER A 24 -8.27 4.51 -17.11
N LYS A 25 -7.74 5.66 -17.54
CA LYS A 25 -6.49 6.25 -16.98
C LYS A 25 -6.61 6.48 -15.47
N LYS A 26 -7.77 6.99 -15.02
CA LYS A 26 -8.08 7.22 -13.60
C LYS A 26 -8.03 5.93 -12.79
N GLU A 27 -8.67 4.88 -13.30
CA GLU A 27 -8.68 3.57 -12.64
C GLU A 27 -7.27 2.96 -12.56
N ALA A 28 -6.48 3.09 -13.62
CA ALA A 28 -5.08 2.65 -13.63
C ALA A 28 -4.26 3.33 -12.52
N ILE A 29 -4.45 4.64 -12.32
CA ILE A 29 -3.80 5.40 -11.25
C ILE A 29 -4.24 4.90 -9.86
N VAL A 30 -5.54 4.69 -9.66
CA VAL A 30 -6.06 4.19 -8.38
C VAL A 30 -5.49 2.81 -8.04
N ILE A 31 -5.45 1.90 -9.02
CA ILE A 31 -4.86 0.56 -8.83
C ILE A 31 -3.37 0.68 -8.50
N ALA A 32 -2.62 1.52 -9.22
CA ALA A 32 -1.19 1.73 -8.97
C ALA A 32 -0.93 2.27 -7.57
N LEU A 33 -1.73 3.24 -7.10
CA LEU A 33 -1.62 3.80 -5.75
C LEU A 33 -1.90 2.74 -4.67
N ASN A 34 -2.95 1.94 -4.84
CA ASN A 34 -3.27 0.86 -3.91
C ASN A 34 -2.15 -0.18 -3.83
N ASN A 35 -1.60 -0.58 -4.98
CA ASN A 35 -0.49 -1.52 -5.03
C ASN A 35 0.78 -0.96 -4.38
N TYR A 36 1.08 0.33 -4.58
CA TYR A 36 2.20 1.00 -3.92
C TYR A 36 2.04 1.01 -2.40
N ILE A 37 0.87 1.40 -1.90
CA ILE A 37 0.57 1.42 -0.46
C ILE A 37 0.69 0.01 0.13
N HIS A 38 0.11 -0.99 -0.54
CA HIS A 38 0.16 -2.38 -0.09
C HIS A 38 1.61 -2.89 -0.02
N ARG A 39 2.40 -2.67 -1.06
CA ARG A 39 3.82 -3.03 -1.09
C ARG A 39 4.60 -2.34 0.03
N LYS A 40 4.37 -1.05 0.28
CA LYS A 40 5.03 -0.32 1.37
C LYS A 40 4.67 -0.85 2.75
N LYS A 41 3.42 -1.25 2.96
CA LYS A 41 2.99 -1.91 4.21
C LYS A 41 3.72 -3.25 4.39
N ILE A 42 3.82 -4.07 3.36
CA ILE A 42 4.56 -5.35 3.42
C ILE A 42 6.04 -5.10 3.70
N GLU A 43 6.68 -4.18 2.97
CA GLU A 43 8.09 -3.81 3.20
C GLU A 43 8.32 -3.37 4.65
N HIS A 44 7.39 -2.62 5.22
CA HIS A 44 7.46 -2.20 6.63
C HIS A 44 7.33 -3.38 7.61
N LEU A 45 6.41 -4.31 7.34
CA LEU A 45 6.23 -5.51 8.17
C LEU A 45 7.47 -6.42 8.13
N ILE A 46 8.04 -6.64 6.94
CA ILE A 46 9.30 -7.39 6.77
C ILE A 46 10.44 -6.67 7.48
N ALA A 47 10.53 -5.35 7.36
CA ALA A 47 11.59 -4.59 8.04
C ALA A 47 11.45 -4.60 9.58
N ALA A 48 10.23 -4.86 10.08
CA ALA A 48 9.92 -5.04 11.50
C ALA A 48 10.07 -6.49 11.97
N GLU A 49 10.24 -7.45 11.05
CA GLU A 49 10.48 -8.86 11.36
C GLU A 49 11.75 -9.00 12.20
N GLY A 50 11.64 -9.72 13.32
CA GLY A 50 12.73 -9.87 14.30
C GLY A 50 13.08 -8.61 15.12
N LYS A 51 12.55 -7.42 14.76
CA LYS A 51 12.76 -6.17 15.50
C LYS A 51 11.67 -5.85 16.51
N PHE A 52 10.58 -6.60 16.51
CA PHE A 52 9.58 -6.53 17.57
C PHE A 52 9.96 -7.50 18.69
N PRO A 53 10.63 -7.05 19.77
CA PRO A 53 10.68 -7.83 20.99
C PRO A 53 9.28 -7.82 21.59
N LEU A 54 8.41 -8.74 21.14
CA LEU A 54 7.21 -9.10 21.88
C LEU A 54 7.68 -9.77 23.17
N LYS A 55 8.07 -8.95 24.15
CA LYS A 55 8.22 -9.38 25.54
C LYS A 55 6.81 -9.65 26.06
N TRP A 56 6.35 -10.87 25.86
CA TRP A 56 5.13 -11.38 26.47
C TRP A 56 5.29 -11.32 27.99
N THR A 57 4.75 -10.26 28.58
CA THR A 57 4.64 -10.09 30.03
C THR A 57 3.18 -10.32 30.44
N LYS A 58 2.94 -10.72 31.69
CA LYS A 58 1.56 -10.88 32.21
C LYS A 58 0.72 -9.60 32.03
N SER A 59 1.36 -8.43 32.09
CA SER A 59 0.69 -7.13 31.87
C SER A 59 0.38 -6.85 30.41
N SER A 60 1.25 -7.23 29.46
CA SER A 60 0.96 -7.07 28.02
C SER A 60 -0.16 -7.99 27.55
N LEU A 61 -0.23 -9.22 28.08
CA LEU A 61 -1.30 -10.18 27.79
C LEU A 61 -2.69 -9.74 28.30
N LYS A 62 -2.74 -9.04 29.44
CA LYS A 62 -3.99 -8.53 30.01
C LYS A 62 -4.70 -7.51 29.11
N LYS A 63 -3.96 -6.74 28.30
CA LYS A 63 -4.49 -5.71 27.40
C LYS A 63 -5.17 -6.25 26.14
N TYR A 64 -4.97 -7.51 25.81
CA TYR A 64 -5.56 -8.17 24.63
C TYR A 64 -6.75 -9.08 24.97
N ARG A 65 -7.21 -9.06 26.24
CA ARG A 65 -8.29 -9.92 26.74
C ARG A 65 -9.67 -9.23 26.75
N ASP A 66 -9.71 -7.91 26.56
CA ASP A 66 -10.94 -7.12 26.39
C ASP A 66 -11.23 -6.89 24.90
#